data_AF-A0A929IJX9-F1
#
_entry.id   AF-A0A929IJX9-F1
#
_cell.length_a   1.000
_cell.length_b   1.000
_cell.length_c   1.000
_cell.angle_alpha   90.00
_cell.angle_beta   90.00
_cell.angle_gamma   90.00
#
_symmetry.space_group_name_H-M   'P 1'
#
loop_
_entity.id
_entity.type
_entity.pdbx_description
1 polymer ?
#
loop_
_entity_poly.entity_id
_entity_poly.type
_entity_poly.pdbx_seq_one_letter_code
_entity_poly.pdbx_strand_id
1 'polypeptide(L)'
;MLPLYALTLGLSALLMFWVQPLYTRLALPLLGGAPAVWITAMLFFQAALLAGYLYAHLSVRWLGLKRQSLLHGVLLLLAFVALPVALPEGWAPPVGEMPVGWQLWLMAAGVGLPFFAVSATAPLLQRWFAHAGHARSADPYFLYSASNIGSLAALIGYPLLFEPAMRLGEQGRAWTGGYALLVFLIGLCGLVLWRCFVAEPPGAEGEE
;
A
#
# COMPACT_ATOMS: atom_id res chain seq x y z
N MET A 1 -5.62 17.36 -11.62
CA MET A 1 -5.16 15.95 -11.74
C MET A 1 -3.83 15.73 -11.02
N LEU A 2 -2.78 16.50 -11.35
CA LEU A 2 -1.45 16.39 -10.72
C LEU A 2 -1.42 16.33 -9.17
N PRO A 3 -2.00 17.28 -8.41
CA PRO A 3 -1.90 17.29 -6.95
C PRO A 3 -2.63 16.10 -6.30
N LEU A 4 -3.72 15.64 -6.92
CA LEU A 4 -4.45 14.45 -6.46
C LEU A 4 -3.55 13.21 -6.52
N TYR A 5 -2.92 12.94 -7.66
CA TYR A 5 -2.03 11.77 -7.82
C TYR A 5 -0.80 11.87 -6.93
N ALA A 6 -0.18 13.05 -6.82
CA ALA A 6 0.97 13.27 -5.95
C ALA A 6 0.62 13.06 -4.46
N LEU A 7 -0.49 13.63 -3.99
CA LEU A 7 -0.97 13.44 -2.62
C LEU A 7 -1.31 11.98 -2.33
N THR A 8 -1.98 11.31 -3.26
CA THR A 8 -2.37 9.90 -3.11
C THR A 8 -1.13 9.00 -3.01
N LEU A 9 -0.12 9.22 -3.86
CA LEU A 9 1.14 8.48 -3.81
C LEU A 9 1.94 8.78 -2.54
N GLY A 10 2.04 10.04 -2.14
CA GLY A 10 2.70 10.43 -0.90
C GLY A 10 2.04 9.79 0.33
N LEU A 11 0.71 9.81 0.40
CA LEU A 11 -0.05 9.17 1.47
C LEU A 11 0.12 7.65 1.45
N SER A 12 0.05 7.02 0.27
CA SER A 12 0.27 5.58 0.10
C SER A 12 1.64 5.16 0.61
N ALA A 13 2.69 5.89 0.23
CA ALA A 13 4.05 5.63 0.67
C ALA A 13 4.21 5.83 2.18
N LEU A 14 3.65 6.91 2.72
CA LEU A 14 3.64 7.16 4.16
C LEU A 14 3.00 6.00 4.93
N LEU A 15 1.81 5.55 4.52
CA LEU A 15 1.12 4.44 5.18
C LEU A 15 1.89 3.12 5.06
N MET A 16 2.50 2.84 3.90
CA MET A 16 3.31 1.65 3.67
C MET A 16 4.55 1.61 4.56
N PHE A 17 5.22 2.74 4.77
CA PHE A 17 6.40 2.82 5.62
C PHE A 17 6.06 2.95 7.11
N TRP A 18 4.88 3.47 7.46
CA TRP A 18 4.39 3.49 8.85
C TRP A 18 3.97 2.09 9.34
N VAL A 19 3.25 1.31 8.52
CA VAL A 19 2.69 0.03 8.99
C VAL A 19 3.77 -0.99 9.35
N GLN A 20 4.94 -0.92 8.73
CA GLN A 20 6.06 -1.84 8.96
C GLN A 20 6.55 -1.80 10.42
N PRO A 21 7.03 -0.65 10.96
CA PRO A 21 7.41 -0.55 12.36
C PRO A 21 6.23 -0.66 13.33
N LEU A 22 5.01 -0.25 12.92
CA LEU A 22 3.80 -0.44 13.73
C LEU A 22 3.56 -1.94 14.00
N TYR A 23 3.56 -2.77 12.96
CA TYR A 23 3.26 -4.19 13.10
C TYR A 23 4.37 -4.97 13.81
N THR A 24 5.65 -4.65 13.53
CA THR A 24 6.76 -5.30 14.25
C THR A 24 6.75 -4.96 15.72
N ARG A 25 6.37 -3.73 16.09
CA ARG A 25 6.15 -3.34 17.49
C ARG A 25 4.94 -4.03 18.13
N LEU A 26 3.85 -4.22 17.40
CA LEU A 26 2.71 -5.01 17.87
C LEU A 26 3.13 -6.46 18.17
N ALA A 27 3.95 -7.07 17.31
CA ALA A 27 4.41 -8.44 17.45
C ALA A 27 5.51 -8.64 18.51
N LEU A 28 6.15 -7.56 18.98
CA LEU A 28 7.27 -7.60 19.91
C LEU A 28 6.97 -8.38 21.22
N PRO A 29 5.80 -8.25 21.88
CA PRO A 29 5.50 -9.01 23.09
C PRO A 29 5.41 -10.53 22.87
N LEU A 30 5.11 -10.97 21.64
CA LEU A 30 5.04 -12.39 21.29
C LEU A 30 6.39 -12.95 20.84
N LEU A 31 7.15 -12.18 20.06
CA LEU A 31 8.35 -12.67 19.37
C LEU A 31 9.67 -12.24 20.02
N GLY A 32 9.65 -11.19 20.87
CA GLY A 32 10.85 -10.59 21.43
C GLY A 32 11.65 -9.75 20.43
N GLY A 33 12.76 -9.17 20.91
CA GLY A 33 13.60 -8.23 20.14
C GLY A 33 14.79 -8.87 19.42
N ALA A 34 14.77 -10.16 19.14
CA ALA A 34 15.90 -10.85 18.52
C ALA A 34 16.15 -10.34 17.08
N PRO A 35 17.41 -10.19 16.63
CA PRO A 35 17.72 -9.70 15.28
C PRO A 35 17.02 -10.48 14.15
N ALA A 36 16.86 -11.79 14.32
CA ALA A 36 16.26 -12.63 13.30
C ALA A 36 14.73 -12.49 13.19
N VAL A 37 14.04 -12.00 14.23
CA VAL A 37 12.63 -11.56 14.14
C VAL A 37 12.51 -10.37 13.21
N TRP A 38 13.42 -9.40 13.33
CA TRP A 38 13.44 -8.23 12.45
C TRP A 38 13.75 -8.62 10.99
N ILE A 39 14.74 -9.50 10.77
CA ILE A 39 15.08 -10.01 9.43
C ILE A 39 13.88 -10.72 8.79
N THR A 40 13.17 -11.55 9.56
CA THR A 40 11.97 -12.26 9.07
C THR A 40 10.86 -11.28 8.69
N ALA A 41 10.65 -10.22 9.48
CA ALA A 41 9.68 -9.18 9.17
C ALA A 41 10.05 -8.41 7.89
N MET A 42 11.33 -8.05 7.73
CA MET A 42 11.82 -7.43 6.51
C MET A 42 11.63 -8.32 5.30
N LEU A 43 11.96 -9.62 5.39
CA LEU A 43 11.71 -10.59 4.32
C LEU A 43 10.25 -10.60 3.90
N PHE A 44 9.31 -10.65 4.86
CA PHE A 44 7.88 -10.60 4.58
C PHE A 44 7.48 -9.33 3.81
N PHE A 45 7.86 -8.14 4.32
CA PHE A 45 7.46 -6.89 3.70
C PHE A 45 8.07 -6.71 2.31
N GLN A 46 9.31 -7.13 2.08
CA GLN A 46 9.92 -7.09 0.75
C GLN A 46 9.25 -8.06 -0.22
N ALA A 47 8.91 -9.28 0.23
CA ALA A 47 8.19 -10.25 -0.58
C ALA A 47 6.78 -9.76 -0.93
N ALA A 48 6.05 -9.21 0.04
CA ALA A 48 4.70 -8.67 -0.19
C ALA A 48 4.71 -7.40 -1.07
N LEU A 49 5.75 -6.57 -0.98
CA LEU A 49 5.98 -5.44 -1.88
C LEU A 49 6.18 -5.93 -3.32
N LEU A 50 7.08 -6.89 -3.51
CA LEU A 50 7.34 -7.49 -4.82
C LEU A 50 6.08 -8.13 -5.41
N ALA A 51 5.31 -8.85 -4.58
CA ALA A 51 4.03 -9.43 -4.99
C ALA A 51 3.03 -8.36 -5.44
N GLY A 52 2.94 -7.24 -4.71
CA GLY A 52 2.09 -6.10 -5.11
C GLY A 52 2.50 -5.50 -6.45
N TYR A 53 3.81 -5.38 -6.71
CA TYR A 53 4.33 -4.90 -7.99
C TYR A 53 4.04 -5.87 -9.13
N LEU A 54 4.23 -7.17 -8.90
CA LEU A 54 3.88 -8.22 -9.85
C LEU A 54 2.39 -8.19 -10.17
N TYR A 55 1.54 -8.08 -9.15
CA TYR A 55 0.10 -7.89 -9.30
C TYR A 55 -0.22 -6.66 -10.14
N ALA A 56 0.37 -5.50 -9.85
CA ALA A 56 0.16 -4.28 -10.61
C ALA A 56 0.58 -4.42 -12.08
N HIS A 57 1.68 -5.12 -12.35
CA HIS A 57 2.16 -5.36 -13.71
C HIS A 57 1.19 -6.28 -14.49
N LEU A 58 0.91 -7.47 -13.93
CA LEU A 58 0.11 -8.52 -14.58
C LEU A 58 -1.36 -8.14 -14.70
N SER A 59 -1.95 -7.54 -13.67
CA SER A 59 -3.37 -7.17 -13.68
C SER A 59 -3.70 -6.17 -14.80
N VAL A 60 -2.88 -5.13 -14.98
CA VAL A 60 -3.08 -4.19 -16.09
C VAL A 60 -2.78 -4.87 -17.43
N ARG A 61 -1.76 -5.73 -17.51
CA ARG A 61 -1.40 -6.45 -18.75
C ARG A 61 -2.53 -7.36 -19.24
N TRP A 62 -3.23 -8.04 -18.33
CA TRP A 62 -4.27 -9.02 -18.70
C TRP A 62 -5.68 -8.45 -18.74
N LEU A 63 -6.01 -7.48 -17.88
CA LEU A 63 -7.37 -6.96 -17.75
C LEU A 63 -7.59 -5.61 -18.45
N GLY A 64 -6.50 -4.93 -18.82
CA GLY A 64 -6.54 -3.52 -19.21
C GLY A 64 -6.82 -2.59 -18.02
N LEU A 65 -6.57 -1.30 -18.21
CA LEU A 65 -6.62 -0.30 -17.13
C LEU A 65 -8.01 -0.19 -16.47
N LYS A 66 -9.10 -0.23 -17.26
CA LYS A 66 -10.46 -0.05 -16.74
C LYS A 66 -10.86 -1.18 -15.78
N ARG A 67 -10.75 -2.44 -16.19
CA ARG A 67 -11.10 -3.59 -15.33
C ARG A 67 -10.12 -3.74 -14.18
N GLN A 68 -8.83 -3.44 -14.40
CA GLN A 68 -7.84 -3.45 -13.33
C GLN A 68 -8.17 -2.42 -12.23
N SER A 69 -8.66 -1.23 -12.59
CA SER A 69 -9.06 -0.23 -11.60
C SER A 69 -10.22 -0.70 -10.70
N LEU A 70 -11.18 -1.46 -11.25
CA LEU A 70 -12.23 -2.11 -10.46
C LEU A 70 -11.67 -3.19 -9.54
N LEU A 71 -10.83 -4.08 -10.08
CA LEU A 71 -10.21 -5.14 -9.30
C LEU A 71 -9.44 -4.59 -8.11
N HIS A 72 -8.66 -3.54 -8.34
CA HIS A 72 -7.91 -2.90 -7.27
C HIS A 72 -8.81 -2.18 -6.27
N GLY A 73 -9.88 -1.53 -6.72
CA GLY A 73 -10.90 -0.97 -5.82
C GLY A 73 -11.52 -2.04 -4.91
N VAL A 74 -11.88 -3.20 -5.46
CA VAL A 74 -12.40 -4.33 -4.68
C VAL A 74 -11.35 -4.85 -3.70
N LEU A 75 -10.09 -5.01 -4.12
CA LEU A 75 -9.00 -5.43 -3.24
C LEU A 75 -8.80 -4.45 -2.06
N LEU A 76 -8.85 -3.15 -2.34
CA LEU A 76 -8.74 -2.12 -1.32
C LEU A 76 -9.91 -2.16 -0.32
N LEU A 77 -11.12 -2.38 -0.81
CA LEU A 77 -12.31 -2.54 0.04
C LEU A 77 -12.24 -3.83 0.88
N LEU A 78 -11.78 -4.93 0.28
CA LEU A 78 -11.63 -6.21 0.98
C LEU A 78 -10.61 -6.10 2.12
N ALA A 79 -9.53 -5.32 1.95
CA ALA A 79 -8.53 -5.17 2.99
C ALA A 79 -9.05 -4.52 4.29
N PHE A 80 -10.21 -3.85 4.29
CA PHE A 80 -10.83 -3.36 5.53
C PHE A 80 -11.21 -4.48 6.51
N VAL A 81 -11.40 -5.72 6.03
CA VAL A 81 -11.69 -6.86 6.92
C VAL A 81 -10.51 -7.20 7.85
N ALA A 82 -9.30 -6.78 7.50
CA ALA A 82 -8.09 -6.95 8.29
C ALA A 82 -7.73 -5.69 9.10
N LEU A 83 -8.63 -4.69 9.17
CA LEU A 83 -8.43 -3.45 9.90
C LEU A 83 -9.31 -3.36 11.15
N PRO A 84 -8.83 -2.73 12.24
CA PRO A 84 -7.51 -2.12 12.39
C PRO A 84 -6.40 -3.18 12.45
N VAL A 85 -5.21 -2.80 11.97
CA VAL A 85 -4.04 -3.67 12.03
C VAL A 85 -3.78 -4.06 13.49
N ALA A 86 -3.91 -5.35 13.78
CA ALA A 86 -3.81 -5.92 15.11
C ALA A 86 -3.25 -7.35 15.04
N LEU A 87 -2.80 -7.86 16.18
CA LEU A 87 -2.47 -9.27 16.31
C LEU A 87 -3.76 -10.09 16.42
N PRO A 88 -3.89 -11.22 15.70
CA PRO A 88 -4.97 -12.16 15.92
C PRO A 88 -5.05 -12.64 17.37
N GLU A 89 -6.25 -12.66 17.95
CA GLU A 89 -6.47 -13.07 19.33
C GLU A 89 -6.13 -14.55 19.55
N GLY A 90 -5.49 -14.87 20.68
CA GLY A 90 -5.17 -16.25 21.07
C GLY A 90 -4.00 -16.88 20.31
N TRP A 91 -3.33 -16.12 19.43
CA TRP A 91 -2.16 -16.63 18.72
C TRP A 91 -0.92 -16.55 19.60
N ALA A 92 -0.28 -17.70 19.82
CA ALA A 92 0.98 -17.81 20.52
C ALA A 92 2.02 -18.49 19.61
N PRO A 93 3.29 -18.06 19.66
CA PRO A 93 4.35 -18.76 18.94
C PRO A 93 4.51 -20.19 19.49
N PRO A 94 4.89 -21.15 18.64
CA PRO A 94 5.24 -22.50 19.11
C PRO A 94 6.42 -22.44 20.07
N VAL A 95 6.43 -23.34 21.05
CA VAL A 95 7.50 -23.44 22.05
C VAL A 95 8.73 -24.10 21.42
N GLY A 96 9.91 -23.51 21.60
CA GLY A 96 11.17 -24.06 21.11
C GLY A 96 11.95 -23.09 20.23
N GLU A 97 12.33 -23.54 19.03
CA GLU A 97 13.12 -22.76 18.07
C GLU A 97 12.41 -21.52 17.54
N MET A 98 13.19 -20.62 16.92
CA MET A 98 12.66 -19.38 16.38
C MET A 98 11.66 -19.65 15.24
N PRO A 99 10.40 -19.19 15.37
CA PRO A 99 9.33 -19.72 14.54
C PRO A 99 9.14 -18.89 13.27
N VAL A 100 10.13 -18.89 12.37
CA VAL A 100 10.15 -18.06 11.14
C VAL A 100 8.86 -18.24 10.33
N GLY A 101 8.48 -19.48 10.02
CA GLY A 101 7.27 -19.77 9.25
C GLY A 101 5.99 -19.29 9.94
N TRP A 102 5.92 -19.43 11.25
CA TRP A 102 4.80 -18.93 12.05
C TRP A 102 4.74 -17.40 12.03
N GLN A 103 5.87 -16.71 12.15
CA GLN A 103 5.93 -15.25 12.08
C GLN A 103 5.48 -14.75 10.70
N LEU A 104 5.92 -15.40 9.62
CA LEU A 104 5.45 -15.07 8.26
C LEU A 104 3.93 -15.25 8.15
N TRP A 105 3.37 -16.31 8.75
CA TRP A 105 1.93 -16.54 8.77
C TRP A 105 1.17 -15.52 9.61
N LEU A 106 1.68 -15.16 10.79
CA LEU A 106 1.15 -14.10 11.64
C LEU A 106 1.08 -12.77 10.87
N MET A 107 2.14 -12.42 10.15
CA MET A 107 2.18 -11.20 9.35
C MET A 107 1.23 -11.27 8.15
N ALA A 108 1.15 -12.43 7.48
CA ALA A 108 0.22 -12.65 6.38
C ALA A 108 -1.24 -12.44 6.84
N ALA A 109 -1.60 -12.98 8.00
CA ALA A 109 -2.94 -12.90 8.57
C ALA A 109 -3.29 -11.50 9.12
N GLY A 110 -2.37 -10.84 9.82
CA GLY A 110 -2.70 -9.57 10.50
C GLY A 110 -2.41 -8.29 9.71
N VAL A 111 -1.50 -8.32 8.72
CA VAL A 111 -1.15 -7.11 7.95
C VAL A 111 -0.93 -7.37 6.45
N GLY A 112 -0.89 -8.63 6.02
CA GLY A 112 -0.53 -9.00 4.65
C GLY A 112 -1.45 -8.40 3.60
N LEU A 113 -2.76 -8.55 3.76
CA LEU A 113 -3.74 -8.01 2.83
C LEU A 113 -3.69 -6.47 2.69
N PRO A 114 -3.76 -5.67 3.78
CA PRO A 114 -3.67 -4.22 3.67
C PRO A 114 -2.31 -3.76 3.15
N PHE A 115 -1.20 -4.38 3.56
CA PHE A 115 0.13 -4.04 3.05
C PHE A 115 0.26 -4.32 1.55
N PHE A 116 -0.21 -5.49 1.09
CA PHE A 116 -0.21 -5.87 -0.32
C PHE A 116 -1.06 -4.92 -1.18
N ALA A 117 -2.24 -4.51 -0.68
CA ALA A 117 -3.09 -3.57 -1.38
C ALA A 117 -2.41 -2.19 -1.52
N VAL A 118 -1.82 -1.67 -0.44
CA VAL A 118 -1.10 -0.40 -0.46
C VAL A 118 0.15 -0.47 -1.36
N SER A 119 0.91 -1.57 -1.32
CA SER A 119 2.16 -1.70 -2.09
C SER A 119 1.96 -1.67 -3.60
N ALA A 120 0.82 -2.15 -4.10
CA ALA A 120 0.46 -2.08 -5.52
C ALA A 120 0.11 -0.65 -5.99
N THR A 121 -0.24 0.26 -5.09
CA THR A 121 -0.79 1.59 -5.43
C THR A 121 0.19 2.42 -6.26
N ALA A 122 1.48 2.41 -5.90
CA ALA A 122 2.49 3.23 -6.56
C ALA A 122 2.63 2.96 -8.06
N PRO A 123 2.96 1.72 -8.49
CA PRO A 123 3.04 1.40 -9.91
C PRO A 123 1.68 1.54 -10.63
N LEU A 124 0.55 1.29 -9.96
CA LEU A 124 -0.77 1.43 -10.57
C LEU A 124 -1.11 2.89 -10.87
N LEU A 125 -1.00 3.79 -9.89
CA LEU A 125 -1.30 5.20 -10.09
C LEU A 125 -0.36 5.87 -11.08
N GLN A 126 0.92 5.46 -11.14
CA GLN A 126 1.85 5.93 -12.17
C GLN A 126 1.37 5.54 -13.58
N ARG A 127 0.89 4.30 -13.76
CA ARG A 127 0.32 3.84 -15.05
C ARG A 127 -1.00 4.55 -15.38
N TRP A 128 -1.87 4.75 -14.40
CA TRP A 128 -3.13 5.46 -14.60
C TRP A 128 -2.88 6.93 -14.98
N PHE A 129 -1.90 7.58 -14.34
CA PHE A 129 -1.52 8.95 -14.65
C PHE A 129 -0.90 9.10 -16.05
N ALA A 130 -0.05 8.14 -16.44
CA ALA A 130 0.53 8.12 -17.78
C ALA A 130 -0.56 8.07 -18.87
N HIS A 131 -1.60 7.27 -18.66
CA HIS A 131 -2.74 7.16 -19.58
C HIS A 131 -3.69 8.37 -19.54
N ALA A 132 -3.80 9.09 -18.42
CA ALA A 132 -4.68 10.24 -18.28
C ALA A 132 -4.29 11.48 -19.15
N GLY A 133 -3.22 11.40 -19.94
CA GLY A 133 -2.91 12.38 -21.00
C GLY A 133 -2.49 13.77 -20.52
N HIS A 134 -1.99 13.91 -19.29
CA HIS A 134 -1.53 15.20 -18.78
C HIS A 134 -0.24 15.64 -19.49
N ALA A 135 -0.03 16.95 -19.68
CA ALA A 135 1.21 17.51 -20.24
C ALA A 135 2.52 17.01 -19.59
N ARG A 136 2.48 16.53 -18.34
CA ARG A 136 3.62 15.91 -17.63
C ARG A 136 3.59 14.37 -17.58
N SER A 137 2.69 13.72 -18.31
CA SER A 137 2.60 12.24 -18.37
C SER A 137 3.87 11.60 -18.94
N ALA A 138 4.68 12.35 -19.69
CA ALA A 138 6.00 11.93 -20.19
C ALA A 138 7.13 12.04 -19.13
N ASP A 139 6.93 12.78 -18.03
CA ASP A 139 7.91 12.98 -16.97
C ASP A 139 7.37 12.48 -15.62
N PRO A 140 7.47 11.17 -15.32
CA PRO A 140 6.93 10.58 -14.09
C PRO A 140 7.74 10.93 -12.82
N TYR A 141 8.85 11.68 -12.94
CA TYR A 141 9.78 11.91 -11.84
C TYR A 141 9.17 12.64 -10.63
N PHE A 142 8.18 13.52 -10.87
CA PHE A 142 7.51 14.25 -9.80
C PHE A 142 6.63 13.34 -8.92
N LEU A 143 5.98 12.32 -9.50
CA LEU A 143 5.19 11.34 -8.74
C LEU A 143 6.10 10.47 -7.88
N TYR A 144 7.26 10.10 -8.42
CA TYR A 144 8.29 9.38 -7.66
C TYR A 144 8.82 10.24 -6.49
N SER A 145 9.05 11.53 -6.73
CA SER A 145 9.47 12.47 -5.69
C SER A 145 8.43 12.61 -4.57
N ALA A 146 7.14 12.73 -4.93
CA ALA A 146 6.04 12.78 -3.95
C ALA A 146 5.97 11.49 -3.10
N SER A 147 6.12 10.34 -3.73
CA SER A 147 6.20 9.04 -3.04
C SER A 147 7.38 9.00 -2.07
N ASN A 148 8.57 9.43 -2.48
CA ASN A 148 9.75 9.43 -1.61
C ASN A 148 9.63 10.39 -0.44
N ILE A 149 9.02 11.56 -0.63
CA ILE A 149 8.70 12.49 0.47
C ILE A 149 7.79 11.79 1.47
N GLY A 150 6.77 11.07 1.01
CA GLY A 150 5.89 10.27 1.87
C GLY A 150 6.64 9.19 2.66
N SER A 151 7.51 8.42 1.99
CA SER A 151 8.35 7.41 2.64
C SER A 151 9.28 8.02 3.70
N LEU A 152 9.95 9.13 3.37
CA LEU A 152 10.85 9.83 4.28
C LEU A 152 10.09 10.39 5.49
N ALA A 153 8.91 10.97 5.25
CA ALA A 153 8.04 11.47 6.30
C ALA A 153 7.62 10.36 7.28
N ALA A 154 7.34 9.14 6.79
CA ALA A 154 7.07 8.00 7.66
C ALA A 154 8.32 7.52 8.41
N LEU A 155 9.46 7.38 7.72
CA LEU A 155 10.71 6.88 8.32
C LEU A 155 11.23 7.80 9.44
N ILE A 156 11.15 9.12 9.25
CA ILE A 156 11.52 10.12 10.25
C ILE A 156 10.39 10.31 11.28
N GLY A 157 9.16 10.42 10.80
CA GLY A 157 8.00 10.70 11.63
C GLY A 157 7.65 9.57 12.60
N TYR A 158 7.93 8.31 12.26
CA TYR A 158 7.62 7.20 13.15
C TYR A 158 8.36 7.28 14.50
N PRO A 159 9.71 7.27 14.56
CA PRO A 159 10.42 7.34 15.83
C PRO A 159 10.32 8.70 16.52
N LEU A 160 10.13 9.81 15.76
CA LEU A 160 10.15 11.16 16.34
C LEU A 160 8.76 11.67 16.77
N LEU A 161 7.69 11.21 16.12
CA LEU A 161 6.34 11.73 16.34
C LEU A 161 5.35 10.63 16.71
N PHE A 162 5.21 9.59 15.88
CA PHE A 162 4.15 8.60 16.06
C PHE A 162 4.38 7.72 17.28
N GLU A 163 5.59 7.21 17.46
CA GLU A 163 5.96 6.36 18.59
C GLU A 163 5.89 7.09 19.95
N PRO A 164 6.42 8.33 20.10
CA PRO A 164 6.31 9.06 21.35
C PRO A 164 4.90 9.58 21.66
N ALA A 165 4.13 9.97 20.64
CA ALA A 165 2.84 10.64 20.83
C ALA A 165 1.64 9.69 20.88
N MET A 166 1.74 8.46 20.38
CA MET A 166 0.58 7.57 20.19
C MET A 166 0.84 6.15 20.71
N ARG A 167 -0.14 5.61 21.43
CA ARG A 167 -0.17 4.18 21.79
C ARG A 167 -0.38 3.32 20.54
N LEU A 168 0.07 2.06 20.55
CA LEU A 168 -0.04 1.17 19.38
C LEU A 168 -1.49 1.00 18.87
N GLY A 169 -2.47 0.91 19.78
CA GLY A 169 -3.89 0.87 19.39
C GLY A 169 -4.45 2.17 18.81
N GLU A 170 -3.86 3.32 19.15
CA GLU A 170 -4.18 4.61 18.50
C GLU A 170 -3.55 4.69 17.12
N GLN A 171 -2.30 4.21 16.97
CA GLN A 171 -1.64 4.12 15.68
C GLN A 171 -2.40 3.22 14.70
N GLY A 172 -2.89 2.05 15.14
CA GLY A 172 -3.71 1.17 14.32
C GLY A 172 -5.01 1.83 13.82
N ARG A 173 -5.69 2.60 14.69
CA ARG A 173 -6.89 3.36 14.33
C ARG A 173 -6.58 4.53 13.38
N ALA A 174 -5.50 5.27 13.64
CA ALA A 174 -5.07 6.37 12.80
C ALA A 174 -4.64 5.88 11.41
N TRP A 175 -3.91 4.76 11.36
CA TRP A 175 -3.55 4.09 10.12
C TRP A 175 -4.80 3.66 9.34
N THR A 176 -5.82 3.13 10.03
CA THR A 176 -7.11 2.78 9.41
C THR A 176 -7.82 4.01 8.83
N GLY A 177 -7.81 5.15 9.54
CA GLY A 177 -8.33 6.41 9.02
C GLY A 177 -7.56 6.91 7.80
N GLY A 178 -6.23 6.82 7.84
CA GLY A 178 -5.37 7.12 6.69
C GLY A 178 -5.62 6.19 5.51
N TYR A 179 -5.84 4.90 5.76
CA TYR A 179 -6.20 3.92 4.74
C TYR A 179 -7.55 4.25 4.10
N ALA A 180 -8.56 4.61 4.89
CA ALA A 180 -9.85 5.05 4.35
C ALA A 180 -9.73 6.29 3.46
N LEU A 181 -8.92 7.27 3.89
CA LEU A 181 -8.59 8.43 3.07
C LEU A 181 -7.88 8.02 1.77
N LEU A 182 -6.92 7.10 1.85
CA LEU A 182 -6.21 6.59 0.67
C LEU A 182 -7.17 5.93 -0.32
N VAL A 183 -8.07 5.05 0.14
CA VAL A 183 -9.09 4.40 -0.71
C VAL A 183 -9.97 5.43 -1.40
N PHE A 184 -10.42 6.46 -0.68
CA PHE A 184 -11.19 7.56 -1.25
C PHE A 184 -10.41 8.30 -2.35
N LEU A 185 -9.15 8.67 -2.09
CA LEU A 185 -8.32 9.37 -3.06
C LEU A 185 -8.01 8.52 -4.30
N ILE A 186 -7.74 7.22 -4.14
CA ILE A 186 -7.59 6.27 -5.25
C ILE A 186 -8.88 6.19 -6.07
N GLY A 187 -10.05 6.19 -5.41
CA GLY A 187 -11.34 6.26 -6.08
C GLY A 187 -11.47 7.50 -6.96
N LEU A 188 -11.07 8.68 -6.47
CA LEU A 188 -11.03 9.91 -7.25
C LEU A 188 -10.06 9.82 -8.45
N CYS A 189 -8.88 9.21 -8.27
CA CYS A 189 -7.95 8.94 -9.37
C CYS A 189 -8.56 8.02 -10.43
N GLY A 190 -9.29 6.99 -10.01
CA GLY A 190 -10.04 6.08 -10.89
C GLY A 190 -11.14 6.78 -11.67
N LEU A 191 -11.91 7.68 -11.03
CA LEU A 191 -12.91 8.50 -11.71
C LEU A 191 -12.29 9.40 -12.79
N VAL A 192 -11.12 9.98 -12.51
CA VAL A 192 -10.36 10.75 -13.49
C VAL A 192 -9.95 9.88 -14.68
N LEU A 193 -9.37 8.70 -14.41
CA LEU A 193 -9.00 7.74 -15.45
C LEU A 193 -10.20 7.35 -16.33
N TRP A 194 -11.35 7.11 -15.72
CA TRP A 194 -12.54 6.69 -16.44
C TRP A 194 -13.14 7.78 -17.32
N ARG A 195 -13.02 9.05 -16.90
CA ARG A 195 -13.42 10.19 -17.73
C ARG A 195 -12.59 10.29 -19.00
N CYS A 196 -11.29 9.97 -18.95
CA CYS A 196 -10.44 9.92 -20.13
C CYS A 196 -10.94 8.85 -21.14
N PHE A 197 -11.30 7.66 -20.66
CA PHE A 197 -11.87 6.61 -21.52
C PHE A 197 -13.22 6.97 -22.17
N VAL A 198 -13.98 7.89 -21.58
CA VAL A 198 -15.25 8.37 -22.16
C VAL A 198 -15.02 9.50 -23.17
N ALA A 199 -13.92 10.24 -23.04
CA ALA A 199 -13.57 11.35 -23.91
C ALA A 199 -12.95 10.90 -25.25
N GLU A 200 -12.38 9.69 -25.33
CA GLU A 200 -11.98 9.06 -26.59
C GLU A 200 -13.21 8.51 -27.32
N PRO A 201 -13.60 9.05 -28.50
CA PRO A 201 -14.70 8.48 -29.27
C PRO A 201 -14.30 7.10 -29.84
N PRO A 202 -15.23 6.14 -29.92
CA PRO A 202 -15.00 4.85 -30.56
C PRO A 202 -14.86 5.05 -32.07
N GLY A 203 -13.64 5.31 -32.55
CA GLY A 203 -13.38 5.49 -33.99
C GLY A 203 -12.02 6.08 -34.39
N ALA A 204 -11.16 6.50 -33.45
CA ALA A 204 -9.87 7.11 -33.79
C ALA A 204 -8.69 6.12 -33.99
N GLU A 205 -8.96 4.82 -34.19
CA GLU A 205 -7.94 3.79 -34.45
C GLU A 205 -7.99 3.23 -35.89
N GLY A 206 -8.47 4.00 -36.85
CA GLY A 206 -8.50 3.57 -38.25
C GLY A 206 -8.32 4.72 -39.21
N GLU A 207 -7.08 5.16 -39.39
CA GLU A 207 -6.51 5.73 -40.62
C GLU A 207 -5.13 6.32 -40.27
N GLU A 208 -4.07 5.52 -40.49
CA GLU A 208 -2.75 5.93 -41.04
C GLU A 208 -1.88 4.69 -41.31
#